data_AF-A0A9Q0NAR2-F1
#
_entry.id   AF-A0A9Q0NAR2-F1
#
_cell.length_a   1.000
_cell.length_b   1.000
_cell.length_c   1.000
_cell.angle_alpha   90.00
_cell.angle_beta   90.00
_cell.angle_gamma   90.00
#
_symmetry.space_group_name_H-M   'P 1'
#
loop_
_entity.id
_entity.type
_entity.pdbx_description
1 polymer ?
#
loop_
_entity_poly.entity_id
_entity_poly.type
_entity_poly.pdbx_seq_one_letter_code
_entity_poly.pdbx_strand_id
1 'polypeptide(L)'
;MSINVDHKLKLRSKKGQLPFVELNGEEIADSAIIIKELSAKFDKDLDASLSLEQRNISHAMISMIENHLVWILFWWRTKYPDQFLKGYKVDLQHALGLRIPNRFLNFLFRFTFGRKWFQGTKKVKAQGIGVHKPEEIEEFGRRDIKVLSDILADKPFFFGDEPTTLDVVSFAVLSQLHFISKEVSVPLRDFMTESCPNIIGHVSRIKERCFPDWEEICSKLDLNAHLPKPEPEVKEGKEGETEKTAEQENNESDKIEKELEKDKADEKEKTEENKEKEEAK
;
A
#
# COMPACT_ATOMS: atom_id res chain seq x y z
N MET A 1 5.41 3.94 -23.78
CA MET A 1 6.23 3.30 -22.74
C MET A 1 5.63 3.68 -21.41
N SER A 2 5.12 2.73 -20.63
CA SER A 2 4.67 3.01 -19.25
C SER A 2 5.91 3.03 -18.37
N ILE A 3 6.05 4.03 -17.51
CA ILE A 3 7.17 4.16 -16.58
C ILE A 3 6.58 4.20 -15.18
N ASN A 4 6.94 3.23 -14.33
CA ASN A 4 6.55 3.24 -12.94
C ASN A 4 7.45 4.20 -12.15
N VAL A 5 6.92 5.30 -11.63
CA VAL A 5 7.74 6.30 -10.94
C VAL A 5 7.75 6.01 -9.45
N ASP A 6 8.93 5.68 -8.89
CA ASP A 6 9.11 5.67 -7.44
C ASP A 6 8.97 7.10 -6.91
N HIS A 7 7.83 7.35 -6.27
CA HIS A 7 7.50 8.67 -5.74
C HIS A 7 8.00 8.88 -4.31
N LYS A 8 8.68 7.91 -3.67
CA LYS A 8 9.25 7.99 -2.31
C LYS A 8 8.27 8.57 -1.27
N LEU A 9 6.99 8.19 -1.38
CA LEU A 9 5.89 8.69 -0.56
C LEU A 9 5.58 10.21 -0.66
N LYS A 10 6.13 10.91 -1.67
CA LYS A 10 5.98 12.37 -1.88
C LYS A 10 4.82 12.77 -2.78
N LEU A 11 4.46 11.93 -3.76
CA LEU A 11 3.38 12.23 -4.71
C LEU A 11 2.05 11.61 -4.29
N ARG A 12 0.97 12.32 -4.63
CA ARG A 12 -0.43 11.89 -4.55
C ARG A 12 -1.15 12.50 -5.76
N SER A 13 -2.26 11.91 -6.16
CA SER A 13 -3.13 12.55 -7.16
C SER A 13 -3.63 13.92 -6.69
N LYS A 14 -4.24 14.68 -7.59
CA LYS A 14 -5.01 15.90 -7.28
C LYS A 14 -6.10 15.65 -6.23
N LYS A 15 -6.58 14.40 -6.10
CA LYS A 15 -7.55 13.98 -5.07
C LYS A 15 -6.88 13.56 -3.74
N GLY A 16 -5.56 13.61 -3.63
CA GLY A 16 -4.81 13.13 -2.47
C GLY A 16 -4.75 11.59 -2.35
N GLN A 17 -5.13 10.86 -3.39
CA GLN A 17 -5.26 9.40 -3.39
C GLN A 17 -4.13 8.71 -4.16
N LEU A 18 -3.89 7.45 -3.79
CA LEU A 18 -3.08 6.48 -4.53
C LEU A 18 -3.95 5.22 -4.72
N PRO A 19 -3.79 4.47 -5.83
CA PRO A 19 -2.92 4.77 -6.97
C PRO A 19 -3.49 5.87 -7.89
N PHE A 20 -2.63 6.45 -8.72
CA PHE A 20 -3.00 7.25 -9.88
C PHE A 20 -2.01 6.98 -11.02
N VAL A 21 -2.43 7.28 -12.25
CA VAL A 21 -1.59 7.22 -13.45
C VAL A 21 -1.71 8.53 -14.22
N GLU A 22 -0.71 8.84 -15.03
CA GLU A 22 -0.80 9.87 -16.05
C GLU A 22 -0.85 9.19 -17.42
N LEU A 23 -1.88 9.50 -18.20
CA LEU A 23 -2.12 8.91 -19.50
C LEU A 23 -2.35 10.02 -20.52
N ASN A 24 -1.40 10.23 -21.43
CA ASN A 24 -1.42 11.31 -22.43
C ASN A 24 -1.58 12.72 -21.81
N GLY A 25 -0.93 12.97 -20.66
CA GLY A 25 -1.02 14.25 -19.95
C GLY A 25 -2.27 14.41 -19.05
N GLU A 26 -3.15 13.41 -19.01
CA GLU A 26 -4.30 13.39 -18.12
C GLU A 26 -4.03 12.52 -16.89
N GLU A 27 -4.27 13.09 -15.71
CA GLU A 27 -4.17 12.37 -14.44
C GLU A 27 -5.46 11.60 -14.16
N ILE A 28 -5.35 10.29 -13.97
CA ILE A 28 -6.46 9.40 -13.60
C ILE A 28 -6.15 8.80 -12.24
N ALA A 29 -6.97 9.11 -11.24
CA ALA A 29 -6.86 8.60 -9.88
C ALA A 29 -7.97 7.59 -9.57
N ASP A 30 -7.73 6.73 -8.58
CA ASP A 30 -8.57 5.58 -8.17
C ASP A 30 -8.36 4.34 -9.06
N SER A 31 -8.05 3.19 -8.46
CA SER A 31 -7.74 1.97 -9.19
C SER A 31 -8.89 1.46 -10.06
N ALA A 32 -10.13 1.55 -9.60
CA ALA A 32 -11.28 1.09 -10.37
C ALA A 32 -11.52 1.99 -11.60
N ILE A 33 -11.33 3.30 -11.43
CA ILE A 33 -11.40 4.25 -12.56
C ILE A 33 -10.23 4.01 -13.52
N ILE A 34 -9.01 3.84 -13.01
CA ILE A 34 -7.83 3.55 -13.83
C ILE A 34 -8.06 2.29 -14.68
N ILE A 35 -8.50 1.18 -14.06
CA ILE A 35 -8.76 -0.08 -14.77
C ILE A 35 -9.81 0.16 -15.86
N LYS A 36 -10.93 0.81 -15.53
CA LYS A 36 -12.00 1.11 -16.48
C LYS A 36 -11.51 1.90 -17.70
N GLU A 37 -10.78 3.00 -17.47
CA GLU A 37 -10.30 3.88 -18.55
C GLU A 37 -9.25 3.17 -19.42
N LEU A 38 -8.33 2.41 -18.81
CA LEU A 38 -7.34 1.64 -19.56
C LEU A 38 -8.01 0.51 -20.36
N SER A 39 -8.97 -0.20 -19.77
CA SER A 39 -9.74 -1.25 -20.46
C SER A 39 -10.47 -0.70 -21.68
N ALA A 40 -11.13 0.45 -21.55
CA ALA A 40 -11.80 1.11 -22.66
C ALA A 40 -10.80 1.58 -23.75
N LYS A 41 -9.67 2.15 -23.34
CA LYS A 41 -8.67 2.69 -24.28
C LYS A 41 -7.94 1.61 -25.08
N PHE A 42 -7.65 0.47 -24.46
CA PHE A 42 -6.88 -0.61 -25.07
C PHE A 42 -7.74 -1.77 -25.59
N ASP A 43 -9.06 -1.67 -25.47
CA ASP A 43 -10.02 -2.72 -25.83
C ASP A 43 -9.70 -4.05 -25.12
N LYS A 44 -9.52 -3.94 -23.80
CA LYS A 44 -9.15 -5.05 -22.89
C LYS A 44 -10.02 -5.03 -21.64
N ASP A 45 -11.24 -5.54 -21.76
CA ASP A 45 -12.09 -5.83 -20.60
C ASP A 45 -11.77 -7.24 -20.04
N LEU A 46 -11.21 -7.28 -18.82
CA LEU A 46 -10.92 -8.54 -18.11
C LEU A 46 -12.19 -9.32 -17.74
N ASP A 47 -13.32 -8.62 -17.64
CA ASP A 47 -14.59 -9.19 -17.23
C ASP A 47 -15.50 -9.49 -18.43
N ALA A 48 -15.00 -9.34 -19.67
CA ALA A 48 -15.80 -9.43 -20.90
C ALA A 48 -16.60 -10.74 -21.02
N SER A 49 -16.00 -11.86 -20.57
CA SER A 49 -16.62 -13.19 -20.62
C SER A 49 -17.62 -13.46 -19.49
N LEU A 50 -17.73 -12.57 -18.50
CA LEU A 50 -18.55 -12.80 -17.32
C LEU A 50 -20.03 -12.62 -17.60
N SER A 51 -20.82 -13.57 -17.12
CA SER A 51 -22.28 -13.45 -17.04
C SER A 51 -22.68 -12.35 -16.05
N LEU A 52 -23.94 -11.88 -16.15
CA LEU A 52 -24.48 -10.89 -15.22
C LEU A 52 -24.38 -11.37 -13.76
N GLU A 53 -24.65 -12.65 -13.50
CA GLU A 53 -24.51 -13.24 -12.17
C GLU A 53 -23.07 -13.20 -11.67
N GLN A 54 -22.11 -13.59 -12.52
CA GLN A 54 -20.69 -13.55 -12.18
C GLN A 54 -20.20 -12.12 -11.92
N ARG A 55 -20.68 -11.13 -12.69
CA ARG A 55 -20.37 -9.71 -12.46
C ARG A 55 -20.91 -9.23 -11.10
N ASN A 56 -22.10 -9.66 -10.70
CA ASN A 56 -22.67 -9.32 -9.39
C ASN A 56 -21.86 -9.96 -8.25
N ILE A 57 -21.46 -11.24 -8.40
CA ILE A 57 -20.59 -11.92 -7.43
C ILE A 57 -19.24 -11.21 -7.34
N SER A 58 -18.63 -10.87 -8.48
CA SER A 58 -17.37 -10.14 -8.57
C SER A 58 -17.45 -8.82 -7.79
N HIS A 59 -18.49 -8.02 -8.03
CA HIS A 59 -18.71 -6.77 -7.32
C HIS A 59 -18.84 -6.96 -5.80
N ALA A 60 -19.62 -7.95 -5.36
CA ALA A 60 -19.79 -8.23 -3.93
C ALA A 60 -18.47 -8.65 -3.26
N MET A 61 -17.69 -9.50 -3.93
CA MET A 61 -16.41 -9.97 -3.40
C MET A 61 -15.34 -8.89 -3.39
N ILE A 62 -15.23 -8.08 -4.45
CA ILE A 62 -14.35 -6.90 -4.46
C ILE A 62 -14.74 -5.95 -3.34
N SER A 63 -16.03 -5.68 -3.15
CA SER A 63 -16.52 -4.82 -2.07
C SER A 63 -16.13 -5.35 -0.69
N MET A 64 -16.24 -6.66 -0.46
CA MET A 64 -15.78 -7.31 0.78
C MET A 64 -14.26 -7.17 0.94
N ILE A 65 -13.49 -7.44 -0.11
CA ILE A 65 -12.03 -7.33 -0.05
C ILE A 65 -11.60 -5.90 0.32
N GLU A 66 -12.11 -4.89 -0.39
CA GLU A 66 -11.68 -3.50 -0.25
C GLU A 66 -12.21 -2.83 1.02
N ASN A 67 -13.46 -3.12 1.41
CA ASN A 67 -14.12 -2.45 2.53
C ASN A 67 -14.09 -3.23 3.84
N HIS A 68 -13.64 -4.49 3.81
CA HIS A 68 -13.53 -5.33 5.01
C HIS A 68 -12.12 -5.89 5.17
N LEU A 69 -11.68 -6.80 4.28
CA LEU A 69 -10.38 -7.48 4.42
C LEU A 69 -9.18 -6.52 4.45
N VAL A 70 -9.15 -5.51 3.58
CA VAL A 70 -8.10 -4.48 3.58
C VAL A 70 -8.05 -3.73 4.90
N TRP A 71 -9.19 -3.44 5.53
CA TRP A 71 -9.25 -2.75 6.81
C TRP A 71 -8.84 -3.63 7.98
N ILE A 72 -9.02 -4.94 7.88
CA ILE A 72 -8.48 -5.93 8.82
C ILE A 72 -6.95 -5.97 8.72
N LEU A 73 -6.40 -5.99 7.50
CA LEU A 73 -4.95 -5.89 7.31
C LEU A 73 -4.40 -4.54 7.78
N PHE A 74 -5.12 -3.46 7.50
CA PHE A 74 -4.74 -2.12 7.97
C PHE A 74 -4.78 -2.04 9.50
N TRP A 75 -5.79 -2.63 10.14
CA TRP A 75 -5.85 -2.78 11.59
C TRP A 75 -4.62 -3.52 12.10
N TRP A 76 -4.29 -4.70 11.54
CA TRP A 76 -3.14 -5.50 11.96
C TRP A 76 -1.86 -4.69 11.86
N ARG A 77 -1.69 -3.96 10.73
CA ARG A 77 -0.59 -2.99 10.58
C ARG A 77 -0.63 -2.09 11.77
N THR A 78 -1.66 -1.25 11.95
CA THR A 78 -1.76 -0.25 13.04
C THR A 78 -1.68 -0.80 14.47
N LYS A 79 -1.91 -2.09 14.68
CA LYS A 79 -1.81 -2.72 16.00
C LYS A 79 -0.39 -3.19 16.29
N TYR A 80 0.34 -3.66 15.28
CA TYR A 80 1.64 -4.30 15.41
C TYR A 80 2.71 -3.63 14.53
N PRO A 81 3.13 -2.38 14.82
CA PRO A 81 4.04 -1.61 13.95
C PRO A 81 5.39 -2.28 13.76
N ASP A 82 5.96 -2.79 14.85
CA ASP A 82 7.27 -3.41 14.83
C ASP A 82 7.24 -4.72 14.01
N GLN A 83 6.13 -5.47 14.10
CA GLN A 83 5.91 -6.68 13.29
C GLN A 83 5.66 -6.33 11.82
N PHE A 84 4.94 -5.26 11.53
CA PHE A 84 4.75 -4.74 10.18
C PHE A 84 6.10 -4.39 9.54
N LEU A 85 6.91 -3.56 10.20
CA LEU A 85 8.22 -3.13 9.67
C LEU A 85 9.15 -4.32 9.44
N LYS A 86 9.22 -5.25 10.41
CA LYS A 86 10.03 -6.46 10.29
C LYS A 86 9.49 -7.39 9.20
N GLY A 87 8.18 -7.60 9.15
CA GLY A 87 7.51 -8.54 8.27
C GLY A 87 7.64 -8.18 6.79
N TYR A 88 7.53 -6.89 6.46
CA TYR A 88 7.70 -6.38 5.11
C TYR A 88 9.14 -5.94 4.79
N LYS A 89 10.09 -6.12 5.72
CA LYS A 89 11.50 -5.72 5.56
C LYS A 89 11.64 -4.27 5.06
N VAL A 90 10.85 -3.36 5.63
CA VAL A 90 10.77 -1.97 5.18
C VAL A 90 12.12 -1.28 5.34
N ASP A 91 12.73 -0.84 4.24
CA ASP A 91 13.93 0.00 4.27
C ASP A 91 13.54 1.47 4.40
N LEU A 92 13.66 2.00 5.62
CA LEU A 92 13.32 3.39 5.94
C LEU A 92 14.22 4.40 5.23
N GLN A 93 15.47 4.06 4.93
CA GLN A 93 16.36 4.96 4.17
C GLN A 93 15.83 5.15 2.76
N HIS A 94 15.51 4.04 2.09
CA HIS A 94 14.93 4.06 0.76
C HIS A 94 13.56 4.75 0.75
N ALA A 95 12.65 4.35 1.65
CA ALA A 95 11.29 4.87 1.70
C ALA A 95 11.20 6.38 1.97
N LEU A 96 12.14 6.95 2.74
CA LEU A 96 12.19 8.37 3.06
C LEU A 96 13.18 9.16 2.18
N GLY A 97 14.02 8.46 1.41
CA GLY A 97 15.12 9.08 0.66
C GLY A 97 16.21 9.70 1.54
N LEU A 98 16.39 9.20 2.77
CA LEU A 98 17.35 9.72 3.75
C LEU A 98 18.56 8.80 3.84
N ARG A 99 19.78 9.36 3.91
CA ARG A 99 21.04 8.61 4.10
C ARG A 99 21.46 8.55 5.57
N ILE A 100 20.51 8.26 6.46
CA ILE A 100 20.74 8.16 7.90
C ILE A 100 20.74 6.69 8.31
N PRO A 101 21.64 6.21 9.19
CA PRO A 101 21.66 4.81 9.59
C PRO A 101 20.31 4.34 10.16
N ASN A 102 19.86 3.15 9.73
CA ASN A 102 18.53 2.59 10.10
C ASN A 102 18.24 2.56 11.60
N ARG A 103 19.25 2.53 12.48
CA ARG A 103 19.04 2.57 13.94
C ARG A 103 18.49 3.92 14.42
N PHE A 104 19.01 5.03 13.91
CA PHE A 104 18.53 6.37 14.24
C PHE A 104 17.21 6.68 13.53
N LEU A 105 17.08 6.25 12.27
CA LEU A 105 15.81 6.35 11.56
C LEU A 105 14.71 5.55 12.26
N ASN A 106 14.95 4.33 12.74
CA ASN A 106 13.94 3.58 13.49
C ASN A 106 13.48 4.33 14.74
N PHE A 107 14.38 5.01 15.46
CA PHE A 107 14.03 5.82 16.62
C PHE A 107 13.21 7.06 16.24
N LEU A 108 13.69 7.83 15.25
CA LEU A 108 13.01 9.03 14.76
C LEU A 108 11.66 8.68 14.11
N PHE A 109 11.61 7.57 13.37
CA PHE A 109 10.40 7.00 12.77
C PHE A 109 9.42 6.60 13.86
N ARG A 110 9.84 5.91 14.92
CA ARG A 110 8.94 5.61 16.06
C ARG A 110 8.33 6.87 16.68
N PHE A 111 9.09 7.95 16.81
CA PHE A 111 8.59 9.20 17.39
C PHE A 111 7.67 9.98 16.44
N THR A 112 8.08 10.13 15.18
CA THR A 112 7.39 10.94 14.16
C THR A 112 6.22 10.18 13.53
N PHE A 113 6.43 8.91 13.19
CA PHE A 113 5.37 8.02 12.71
C PHE A 113 4.51 7.46 13.83
N GLY A 114 4.89 7.53 15.10
CA GLY A 114 3.99 7.23 16.23
C GLY A 114 2.69 8.07 16.17
N ARG A 115 2.78 9.35 15.76
CA ARG A 115 1.61 10.20 15.48
C ARG A 115 0.80 9.72 14.27
N LYS A 116 1.46 9.41 13.14
CA LYS A 116 0.77 8.87 11.94
C LYS A 116 0.11 7.51 12.22
N TRP A 117 0.70 6.74 13.12
CA TRP A 117 0.20 5.46 13.57
C TRP A 117 -1.03 5.60 14.46
N PHE A 118 -0.99 6.56 15.38
CA PHE A 118 -2.15 6.98 16.17
C PHE A 118 -3.28 7.54 15.28
N GLN A 119 -2.95 8.24 14.19
CA GLN A 119 -3.94 8.59 13.18
C GLN A 119 -4.47 7.35 12.44
N GLY A 120 -3.61 6.37 12.17
CA GLY A 120 -3.99 5.06 11.64
C GLY A 120 -5.05 4.38 12.51
N THR A 121 -4.81 4.24 13.81
CA THR A 121 -5.77 3.64 14.75
C THR A 121 -7.10 4.40 14.80
N LYS A 122 -7.07 5.75 14.74
CA LYS A 122 -8.29 6.56 14.59
C LYS A 122 -9.05 6.25 13.29
N LYS A 123 -8.35 6.09 12.16
CA LYS A 123 -8.98 5.73 10.87
C LYS A 123 -9.66 4.37 10.94
N VAL A 124 -9.00 3.36 11.51
CA VAL A 124 -9.61 2.02 11.61
C VAL A 124 -10.82 2.03 12.53
N LYS A 125 -10.78 2.83 13.61
CA LYS A 125 -11.94 3.04 14.48
C LYS A 125 -13.08 3.77 13.74
N ALA A 126 -12.76 4.78 12.95
CA ALA A 126 -13.75 5.54 12.18
C ALA A 126 -14.39 4.70 11.06
N GLN A 127 -13.65 3.77 10.46
CA GLN A 127 -14.21 2.85 9.47
C GLN A 127 -15.09 1.76 10.11
N GLY A 128 -14.87 1.43 11.38
CA GLY A 128 -15.69 0.50 12.15
C GLY A 128 -14.94 -0.72 12.64
N ILE A 129 -13.97 -1.26 11.87
CA ILE A 129 -13.20 -2.45 12.28
C ILE A 129 -12.49 -2.23 13.63
N GLY A 130 -11.96 -1.03 13.87
CA GLY A 130 -11.20 -0.72 15.08
C GLY A 130 -12.00 -0.67 16.38
N VAL A 131 -13.33 -0.83 16.36
CA VAL A 131 -14.16 -0.88 17.58
C VAL A 131 -14.26 -2.30 18.17
N HIS A 132 -13.92 -3.31 17.39
CA HIS A 132 -14.02 -4.73 17.76
C HIS A 132 -12.80 -5.21 18.56
N LYS A 133 -12.94 -6.36 19.21
CA LYS A 133 -11.84 -7.03 19.90
C LYS A 133 -10.86 -7.65 18.89
N PRO A 134 -9.56 -7.77 19.24
CA PRO A 134 -8.56 -8.38 18.38
C PRO A 134 -8.97 -9.75 17.82
N GLU A 135 -9.57 -10.59 18.65
CA GLU A 135 -9.99 -11.95 18.28
C GLU A 135 -11.17 -11.93 17.29
N GLU A 136 -12.08 -10.97 17.42
CA GLU A 136 -13.20 -10.78 16.49
C GLU A 136 -12.71 -10.29 15.12
N ILE A 137 -11.77 -9.34 15.12
CA ILE A 137 -11.17 -8.80 13.88
C ILE A 137 -10.40 -9.88 13.13
N GLU A 138 -9.67 -10.74 13.86
CA GLU A 138 -8.97 -11.88 13.26
C GLU A 138 -9.97 -12.87 12.63
N GLU A 139 -11.02 -13.21 13.36
CA GLU A 139 -12.07 -14.12 12.89
C GLU A 139 -12.81 -13.57 11.66
N PHE A 140 -13.04 -12.26 11.59
CA PHE A 140 -13.55 -11.60 10.38
C PHE A 140 -12.64 -11.85 9.18
N GLY A 141 -11.34 -11.70 9.35
CA GLY A 141 -10.37 -11.93 8.27
C GLY A 141 -10.37 -13.39 7.83
N ARG A 142 -10.43 -14.32 8.79
CA ARG A 142 -10.48 -15.76 8.51
C ARG A 142 -11.71 -16.11 7.66
N ARG A 143 -12.88 -15.53 7.99
CA ARG A 143 -14.11 -15.73 7.22
C ARG A 143 -14.02 -15.16 5.81
N ASP A 144 -13.52 -13.95 5.63
CA ASP A 144 -13.35 -13.35 4.30
C ASP A 144 -12.45 -14.21 3.40
N ILE A 145 -11.30 -14.65 3.92
CA ILE A 145 -10.38 -15.53 3.19
C ILE A 145 -11.04 -16.88 2.89
N LYS A 146 -11.82 -17.42 3.84
CA LYS A 146 -12.54 -18.68 3.64
C LYS A 146 -13.60 -18.56 2.55
N VAL A 147 -14.34 -17.46 2.50
CA VAL A 147 -15.32 -17.20 1.42
C VAL A 147 -14.64 -17.15 0.06
N LEU A 148 -13.50 -16.44 -0.05
CA LEU A 148 -12.72 -16.44 -1.29
C LEU A 148 -12.22 -17.84 -1.65
N SER A 149 -11.75 -18.61 -0.66
CA SER A 149 -11.30 -19.99 -0.86
C SER A 149 -12.44 -20.88 -1.37
N ASP A 150 -13.66 -20.72 -0.84
CA ASP A 150 -14.83 -21.49 -1.25
C ASP A 150 -15.33 -21.13 -2.65
N ILE A 151 -15.29 -19.84 -3.00
CA ILE A 151 -15.67 -19.40 -4.35
C ILE A 151 -14.62 -19.84 -5.38
N LEU A 152 -13.33 -19.79 -5.04
CA LEU A 152 -12.26 -20.27 -5.91
C LEU A 152 -12.37 -21.78 -6.11
N ALA A 153 -12.65 -22.54 -5.03
CA ALA A 153 -12.74 -23.99 -5.04
C ALA A 153 -11.50 -24.64 -5.70
N ASP A 154 -11.72 -25.46 -6.73
CA ASP A 154 -10.74 -26.14 -7.56
C ASP A 154 -10.36 -25.38 -8.84
N LYS A 155 -10.98 -24.22 -9.09
CA LYS A 155 -10.73 -23.42 -10.31
C LYS A 155 -9.36 -22.73 -10.26
N PRO A 156 -8.71 -22.51 -11.42
CA PRO A 156 -7.47 -21.75 -11.46
C PRO A 156 -7.68 -20.26 -11.14
N PHE A 157 -8.81 -19.68 -11.56
CA PHE A 157 -9.24 -18.31 -11.25
C PHE A 157 -10.72 -18.30 -10.83
N PHE A 158 -11.20 -17.22 -10.21
CA PHE A 158 -12.52 -17.22 -9.55
C PHE A 158 -13.69 -17.60 -10.47
N PHE A 159 -13.61 -17.27 -11.76
CA PHE A 159 -14.67 -17.52 -12.74
C PHE A 159 -14.29 -18.47 -13.88
N GLY A 160 -13.14 -19.16 -13.80
CA GLY A 160 -12.74 -20.15 -14.80
C GLY A 160 -11.24 -20.13 -15.08
N ASP A 161 -10.88 -20.29 -16.35
CA ASP A 161 -9.50 -20.48 -16.81
C ASP A 161 -8.70 -19.19 -17.02
N GLU A 162 -9.38 -18.04 -17.13
CA GLU A 162 -8.75 -16.74 -17.33
C GLU A 162 -8.99 -15.81 -16.12
N PRO A 163 -7.99 -14.98 -15.74
CA PRO A 163 -8.12 -14.06 -14.63
C PRO A 163 -9.05 -12.90 -14.98
N THR A 164 -9.82 -12.48 -13.99
CA THR A 164 -10.79 -11.38 -14.04
C THR A 164 -10.37 -10.24 -13.13
N THR A 165 -11.16 -9.17 -13.07
CA THR A 165 -10.90 -8.08 -12.11
C THR A 165 -10.86 -8.58 -10.67
N LEU A 166 -11.71 -9.55 -10.30
CA LEU A 166 -11.72 -10.13 -8.95
C LEU A 166 -10.39 -10.82 -8.62
N ASP A 167 -9.80 -11.51 -9.59
CA ASP A 167 -8.51 -12.17 -9.43
C ASP A 167 -7.39 -11.16 -9.17
N VAL A 168 -7.37 -10.06 -9.92
CA VAL A 168 -6.39 -8.97 -9.77
C VAL A 168 -6.53 -8.29 -8.41
N VAL A 169 -7.75 -7.94 -7.99
CA VAL A 169 -8.01 -7.31 -6.68
C VAL A 169 -7.65 -8.26 -5.53
N SER A 170 -8.03 -9.53 -5.65
CA SER A 170 -7.69 -10.55 -4.65
C SER A 170 -6.19 -10.73 -4.53
N PHE A 171 -5.46 -10.81 -5.65
CA PHE A 171 -4.00 -10.87 -5.65
C PHE A 171 -3.38 -9.66 -4.96
N ALA A 172 -3.85 -8.45 -5.28
CA ALA A 172 -3.30 -7.22 -4.72
C ALA A 172 -3.39 -7.21 -3.18
N VAL A 173 -4.43 -7.81 -2.59
CA VAL A 173 -4.61 -7.86 -1.12
C VAL A 173 -3.98 -9.10 -0.50
N LEU A 174 -4.19 -10.29 -1.05
CA LEU A 174 -3.74 -11.56 -0.46
C LEU A 174 -2.23 -11.75 -0.58
N SER A 175 -1.60 -11.21 -1.63
CA SER A 175 -0.13 -11.19 -1.74
C SER A 175 0.53 -10.43 -0.58
N GLN A 176 -0.09 -9.35 -0.11
CA GLN A 176 0.39 -8.59 1.04
C GLN A 176 0.41 -9.43 2.32
N LEU A 177 -0.44 -10.45 2.43
CA LEU A 177 -0.47 -11.37 3.55
C LEU A 177 0.49 -12.55 3.33
N HIS A 178 0.47 -13.13 2.12
CA HIS A 178 1.25 -14.32 1.77
C HIS A 178 2.76 -14.09 1.86
N PHE A 179 3.24 -12.94 1.37
CA PHE A 179 4.67 -12.64 1.28
C PHE A 179 5.26 -11.97 2.54
N ILE A 180 4.50 -11.87 3.64
CA ILE A 180 5.05 -11.42 4.92
C ILE A 180 6.12 -12.42 5.39
N SER A 181 7.28 -11.90 5.78
CA SER A 181 8.40 -12.71 6.30
C SER A 181 7.94 -13.73 7.34
N LYS A 182 8.37 -14.99 7.18
CA LYS A 182 8.10 -16.08 8.11
C LYS A 182 8.69 -15.85 9.51
N GLU A 183 9.59 -14.89 9.67
CA GLU A 183 10.15 -14.45 10.95
C GLU A 183 9.16 -13.68 11.84
N VAL A 184 7.98 -13.34 11.29
CA VAL A 184 6.86 -12.73 11.99
C VAL A 184 5.70 -13.72 11.97
N SER A 185 5.14 -14.00 13.14
CA SER A 185 3.89 -14.76 13.24
C SER A 185 2.72 -13.84 12.94
N VAL A 186 1.90 -14.23 11.97
CA VAL A 186 0.70 -13.51 11.56
C VAL A 186 -0.43 -14.53 11.49
N PRO A 187 -1.30 -14.60 12.50
CA PRO A 187 -2.31 -15.65 12.60
C PRO A 187 -3.17 -15.79 11.34
N LEU A 188 -3.50 -14.66 10.69
CA LEU A 188 -4.29 -14.67 9.46
C LEU A 188 -3.54 -15.27 8.26
N ARG A 189 -2.21 -15.07 8.16
CA ARG A 189 -1.37 -15.70 7.13
C ARG A 189 -1.27 -17.20 7.37
N ASP A 190 -1.10 -17.58 8.63
CA ASP A 190 -0.95 -18.98 9.03
C ASP A 190 -2.26 -19.73 8.74
N PHE A 191 -3.43 -19.14 9.09
CA PHE A 191 -4.74 -19.64 8.68
C PHE A 191 -4.88 -19.78 7.16
N MET A 192 -4.52 -18.75 6.39
CA MET A 192 -4.60 -18.81 4.92
C MET A 192 -3.75 -19.95 4.35
N THR A 193 -2.58 -20.21 4.93
CA THR A 193 -1.67 -21.26 4.49
C THR A 193 -2.17 -22.66 4.85
N GLU A 194 -2.71 -22.83 6.06
CA GLU A 194 -3.13 -24.12 6.59
C GLU A 194 -4.53 -24.53 6.12
N SER A 195 -5.46 -23.58 6.06
CA SER A 195 -6.89 -23.83 5.82
C SER A 195 -7.36 -23.46 4.42
N CYS A 196 -6.60 -22.62 3.69
CA CYS A 196 -6.97 -22.14 2.35
C CYS A 196 -5.82 -22.28 1.33
N PRO A 197 -5.23 -23.49 1.16
CA PRO A 197 -4.06 -23.66 0.27
C PRO A 197 -4.36 -23.35 -1.21
N ASN A 198 -5.62 -23.45 -1.65
CA ASN A 198 -6.02 -23.06 -3.01
C ASN A 198 -5.83 -21.56 -3.27
N ILE A 199 -6.01 -20.71 -2.25
CA ILE A 199 -5.70 -19.27 -2.32
C ILE A 199 -4.21 -19.01 -2.52
N ILE A 200 -3.34 -19.79 -1.86
CA ILE A 200 -1.89 -19.70 -2.07
C ILE A 200 -1.53 -20.06 -3.52
N GLY A 201 -2.17 -21.10 -4.06
CA GLY A 201 -2.05 -21.47 -5.47
C GLY A 201 -2.50 -20.35 -6.41
N HIS A 202 -3.62 -19.68 -6.11
CA HIS A 202 -4.12 -18.54 -6.87
C HIS A 202 -3.15 -17.37 -6.89
N VAL A 203 -2.63 -16.97 -5.72
CA VAL A 203 -1.63 -15.90 -5.62
C VAL A 203 -0.39 -16.23 -6.45
N SER A 204 0.08 -17.49 -6.38
CA SER A 204 1.24 -17.94 -7.15
C SER A 204 1.01 -17.85 -8.66
N ARG A 205 -0.15 -18.31 -9.15
CA ARG A 205 -0.50 -18.27 -10.59
C ARG A 205 -0.52 -16.85 -11.15
N ILE A 206 -1.10 -15.89 -10.42
CA ILE A 206 -1.13 -14.49 -10.86
C ILE A 206 0.27 -13.88 -10.81
N LYS A 207 1.05 -14.17 -9.76
CA LYS A 207 2.45 -13.73 -9.66
C LYS A 207 3.25 -14.19 -10.89
N GLU A 208 3.22 -15.47 -11.20
CA GLU A 208 3.97 -16.07 -12.31
C GLU A 208 3.53 -15.52 -13.67
N ARG A 209 2.23 -15.25 -13.84
CA ARG A 209 1.68 -14.72 -15.10
C ARG A 209 2.01 -13.24 -15.31
N CYS A 210 1.99 -12.43 -14.25
CA CYS A 210 2.06 -10.97 -14.37
C CYS A 210 3.42 -10.37 -13.98
N PHE A 211 4.24 -11.09 -13.22
CA PHE A 211 5.50 -10.60 -12.66
C PHE A 211 6.64 -11.61 -12.85
N PRO A 212 7.10 -11.84 -14.10
CA PRO A 212 8.20 -12.77 -14.38
C PRO A 212 9.53 -12.31 -13.75
N ASP A 213 9.66 -11.03 -13.41
CA ASP A 213 10.80 -10.37 -12.76
C ASP A 213 10.56 -10.09 -11.27
N TRP A 214 9.63 -10.81 -10.62
CA TRP A 214 9.22 -10.57 -9.23
C TRP A 214 10.39 -10.47 -8.25
N GLU A 215 11.32 -11.43 -8.29
CA GLU A 215 12.49 -11.46 -7.40
C GLU A 215 13.42 -10.27 -7.64
N GLU A 216 13.56 -9.83 -8.88
CA GLU A 216 14.37 -8.65 -9.24
C GLU A 216 13.72 -7.36 -8.74
N ILE A 217 12.42 -7.17 -8.98
CA ILE A 217 11.65 -6.02 -8.50
C ILE A 217 11.73 -5.93 -6.98
N CYS A 218 11.50 -7.05 -6.28
CA CYS A 218 11.48 -7.07 -4.81
C CYS A 218 12.87 -6.84 -4.20
N SER A 219 13.94 -7.30 -4.86
CA SER A 219 15.31 -7.15 -4.35
C SER A 219 15.90 -5.76 -4.63
N LYS A 220 15.64 -5.21 -5.82
CA LYS A 220 16.14 -3.89 -6.22
C LYS A 220 15.23 -2.74 -5.76
N LEU A 221 14.00 -3.06 -5.33
CA LEU A 221 12.92 -2.08 -5.10
C LEU A 221 12.72 -1.17 -6.31
N ASP A 222 12.89 -1.75 -7.51
CA ASP A 222 12.81 -1.06 -8.78
C ASP A 222 11.76 -1.71 -9.66
N LEU A 223 10.62 -1.04 -9.81
CA LEU A 223 9.48 -1.50 -10.58
C LEU A 223 9.71 -1.40 -12.11
N ASN A 224 10.82 -0.80 -12.55
CA ASN A 224 11.23 -0.73 -13.95
C ASN A 224 12.58 -1.42 -14.19
N ALA A 225 12.91 -2.46 -13.42
CA ALA A 225 14.23 -3.10 -13.52
C ALA A 225 14.59 -3.58 -14.94
N HIS A 226 13.59 -3.89 -15.76
CA HIS A 226 13.70 -4.29 -17.16
C HIS A 226 13.94 -3.12 -18.15
N LEU A 227 13.80 -1.87 -17.73
CA LEU A 227 14.04 -0.69 -18.57
C LEU A 227 15.53 -0.28 -18.51
N PRO A 228 16.17 0.03 -19.65
CA PRO A 228 17.54 0.53 -19.66
C PRO A 228 17.62 1.86 -18.89
N LYS A 229 18.47 1.90 -17.86
CA LYS A 229 18.70 3.10 -17.05
C LYS A 229 19.73 4.00 -17.72
N PRO A 230 19.58 5.33 -17.65
CA PRO A 230 20.63 6.25 -18.06
C PRO A 230 21.89 6.00 -17.22
N GLU A 231 23.08 6.09 -17.85
CA GLU A 231 24.35 5.93 -17.16
C GLU A 231 24.47 6.98 -16.04
N PRO A 232 24.91 6.60 -14.83
CA PRO A 232 25.08 7.55 -13.74
C PRO A 232 26.17 8.56 -14.10
N GLU A 233 25.83 9.85 -14.08
CA GLU A 233 26.80 10.92 -14.26
C GLU A 233 27.87 10.84 -13.17
N VAL A 234 29.11 10.56 -13.58
CA VAL A 234 30.29 10.59 -12.70
C VAL A 234 30.56 12.06 -12.35
N LYS A 235 30.17 12.49 -11.15
CA LYS A 235 30.65 13.76 -10.60
C LYS A 235 32.09 13.56 -10.12
N GLU A 236 33.04 14.02 -10.91
CA GLU A 236 34.44 14.17 -10.48
C GLU A 236 34.52 15.09 -9.26
N GLY A 237 35.17 14.61 -8.21
CA GLY A 237 35.29 15.32 -6.94
C GLY A 237 36.10 16.61 -7.04
N LYS A 238 35.69 17.61 -6.26
CA LYS A 238 36.60 18.65 -5.77
C LYS A 238 36.32 18.90 -4.29
N GLU A 239 37.40 18.73 -3.53
CA GLU A 239 37.57 19.03 -2.12
C GLU A 239 36.95 20.40 -1.78
N GLY A 240 35.80 20.35 -1.11
CA GLY A 240 35.01 21.48 -0.63
C GLY A 240 33.66 21.05 -0.04
N GLU A 241 33.42 19.74 0.09
CA GLU A 241 32.12 19.16 0.45
C GLU A 241 31.85 19.12 1.96
N THR A 242 32.86 19.23 2.83
CA THR A 242 32.67 19.07 4.29
C THR A 242 31.98 20.27 4.97
N GLU A 243 32.15 21.50 4.48
CA GLU A 243 31.40 22.65 5.02
C GLU A 243 30.00 22.79 4.37
N LYS A 244 29.87 22.43 3.09
CA LYS A 244 28.57 22.47 2.39
C LYS A 244 27.59 21.38 2.84
N THR A 245 28.07 20.20 3.24
CA THR A 245 27.20 19.15 3.80
C THR A 245 26.67 19.54 5.18
N ALA A 246 27.48 20.14 6.05
CA ALA A 246 27.01 20.63 7.35
C ALA A 246 26.00 21.78 7.21
N GLU A 247 26.21 22.71 6.26
CA GLU A 247 25.24 23.77 5.95
C GLU A 247 23.98 23.25 5.25
N GLN A 248 24.05 22.21 4.41
CA GLN A 248 22.88 21.57 3.81
C GLN A 248 22.08 20.76 4.82
N GLU A 249 22.73 20.04 5.74
CA GLU A 249 22.08 19.28 6.81
C GLU A 249 21.40 20.22 7.82
N ASN A 250 22.02 21.35 8.17
CA ASN A 250 21.37 22.39 8.99
C ASN A 250 20.22 23.07 8.23
N ASN A 251 20.37 23.38 6.94
CA ASN A 251 19.28 23.98 6.17
C ASN A 251 18.10 23.02 5.91
N GLU A 252 18.33 21.71 5.77
CA GLU A 252 17.26 20.71 5.63
C GLU A 252 16.56 20.44 6.97
N SER A 253 17.30 20.37 8.08
CA SER A 253 16.69 20.28 9.42
C SER A 253 15.89 21.54 9.77
N ASP A 254 16.41 22.74 9.48
CA ASP A 254 15.68 24.01 9.65
C ASP A 254 14.44 24.11 8.74
N LYS A 255 14.50 23.56 7.51
CA LYS A 255 13.31 23.49 6.63
C LYS A 255 12.25 22.55 7.16
N ILE A 256 12.65 21.39 7.68
CA ILE A 256 11.75 20.43 8.31
C ILE A 256 11.14 21.05 9.58
N GLU A 257 11.92 21.77 10.39
CA GLU A 257 11.39 22.51 11.55
C GLU A 257 10.40 23.61 11.15
N LYS A 258 10.67 24.36 10.08
CA LYS A 258 9.74 25.39 9.57
C LYS A 258 8.46 24.81 8.99
N GLU A 259 8.52 23.66 8.30
CA GLU A 259 7.30 22.94 7.88
C GLU A 259 6.52 22.42 9.10
N LEU A 260 7.22 21.93 10.14
CA LEU A 260 6.61 21.51 11.40
C LEU A 260 5.96 22.66 12.18
N GLU A 261 6.49 23.89 12.08
CA GLU A 261 5.88 25.08 12.69
C GLU A 261 4.68 25.59 11.89
N LYS A 262 4.75 25.52 10.56
CA LYS A 262 3.64 25.91 9.68
C LYS A 262 2.45 24.98 9.83
N ASP A 263 2.69 23.67 9.90
CA ASP A 263 1.64 22.67 10.15
C ASP A 263 1.00 22.84 11.55
N LYS A 264 1.77 23.27 12.56
CA LYS A 264 1.23 23.61 13.89
C LYS A 264 0.36 24.87 13.86
N ALA A 265 0.71 25.87 13.06
CA ALA A 265 -0.07 27.10 12.93
C ALA A 265 -1.41 26.84 12.23
N ASP A 266 -1.39 26.09 11.12
CA ASP A 266 -2.59 25.71 10.36
C ASP A 266 -3.52 24.79 11.18
N GLU A 267 -2.98 23.98 12.09
CA GLU A 267 -3.74 23.14 13.02
C GLU A 267 -4.36 23.96 14.16
N LYS A 268 -3.69 25.03 14.63
CA LYS A 268 -4.23 25.91 15.66
C LYS A 268 -5.43 26.71 15.16
N GLU A 269 -5.34 27.24 13.94
CA GLU A 269 -6.47 27.91 13.27
C GLU A 269 -7.67 26.95 13.09
N LYS A 270 -7.45 25.72 12.62
CA LYS A 270 -8.55 24.73 12.45
C LYS A 270 -9.17 24.26 13.77
N THR A 271 -8.40 24.30 14.86
CA THR A 271 -8.90 23.90 16.19
C THR A 271 -9.68 25.04 16.84
N GLU A 272 -9.26 26.29 16.63
CA GLU A 272 -10.01 27.48 17.06
C GLU A 272 -11.31 27.64 16.26
N GLU A 273 -11.28 27.43 14.94
CA GLU A 273 -12.47 27.46 14.08
C GLU A 273 -13.53 26.41 14.45
N ASN A 274 -13.10 25.24 14.94
CA ASN A 274 -14.01 24.18 15.38
C ASN A 274 -14.58 24.45 16.77
N LYS A 275 -13.81 25.10 17.67
CA LYS A 275 -14.31 25.51 18.99
C LYS A 275 -15.35 26.62 18.90
N GLU A 276 -15.12 27.61 18.03
CA GLU A 276 -16.11 28.68 17.79
C GLU A 276 -17.42 28.14 17.19
N LYS A 277 -17.36 27.06 16.41
CA LYS A 277 -18.55 26.38 15.85
C LYS A 277 -19.27 25.48 16.86
N GLU A 278 -18.61 25.00 17.91
CA GLU A 278 -19.23 24.25 19.01
C GLU A 278 -19.84 25.17 20.08
N GLU A 279 -19.27 26.35 20.32
CA GLU A 279 -19.81 27.32 21.29
C GLU A 279 -21.01 28.13 20.73
N ALA A 280 -21.23 28.11 19.42
CA ALA A 280 -22.34 28.79 18.74
C ALA A 280 -23.59 27.91 18.52
N LYS A 281 -23.70 26.74 19.19
CA LYS A 281 -24.79 25.76 19.01
C LYS A 281 -25.55 25.44 20.29
#